data_AF-A0A377GG03-F1
#
_entry.id   AF-A0A377GG03-F1
#
_cell.length_a   1.000
_cell.length_b   1.000
_cell.length_c   1.000
_cell.angle_alpha   90.00
_cell.angle_beta   90.00
_cell.angle_gamma   90.00
#
_symmetry.space_group_name_H-M   'P 1'
#
loop_
_entity.id
_entity.type
_entity.pdbx_description
1 polymer ?
#
loop_
_entity_poly.entity_id
_entity_poly.type
_entity_poly.pdbx_seq_one_letter_code
_entity_poly.pdbx_strand_id
1 'polypeptide(L)'
;MNNQLIQQTLAKLITNPRYCENYDSLKNEIISTLNLSADVANMLDSFYNVNKQKFQASARILKKSRWDDIKASLPVTTGYLNDDVLQSLWESYLSHLQINSIVSKNPLSESILFLDYAEKSNLLSSLDKQIIKYEKTRNEVTYDHHNDFTVYSIINRNDNEPIDNLNNYKIYIHSCFRIESFSYNIPAILRNTSKDDVETDNTLILFFKNLKKEGIGTIKISADVKDLLLKSFESNSLEESYTYFQNKLSLQEFKQLFKKFEQIGVLSIQQIEK
;
A
#
# COMPACT_ATOMS: atom_id res chain seq x y z
N MET A 1 14.90 -36.93 -14.40
CA MET A 1 14.92 -36.71 -12.93
C MET A 1 14.39 -35.30 -12.68
N ASN A 2 13.23 -35.16 -12.03
CA ASN A 2 12.53 -33.86 -11.93
C ASN A 2 13.01 -33.04 -10.70
N ASN A 3 14.33 -32.82 -10.61
CA ASN A 3 14.97 -32.10 -9.49
C ASN A 3 14.41 -30.68 -9.29
N GLN A 4 13.88 -30.08 -10.35
CA GLN A 4 13.26 -28.76 -10.29
C GLN A 4 11.95 -28.78 -9.49
N LEU A 5 11.10 -29.78 -9.68
CA LEU A 5 9.78 -29.84 -9.02
C LEU A 5 9.92 -30.10 -7.51
N ILE A 6 10.86 -30.94 -7.10
CA ILE A 6 11.16 -31.14 -5.67
C ILE A 6 11.73 -29.87 -5.03
N GLN A 7 12.64 -29.15 -5.70
CA GLN A 7 13.18 -27.88 -5.21
C GLN A 7 12.08 -26.81 -5.08
N GLN A 8 11.20 -26.70 -6.07
CA GLN A 8 10.04 -25.78 -6.01
C GLN A 8 9.10 -26.14 -4.86
N THR A 9 8.86 -27.43 -4.63
CA THR A 9 8.02 -27.91 -3.54
C THR A 9 8.62 -27.59 -2.17
N LEU A 10 9.92 -27.84 -2.00
CA LEU A 10 10.64 -27.47 -0.78
C LEU A 10 10.64 -25.95 -0.55
N ALA A 11 10.82 -25.15 -1.61
CA ALA A 11 10.72 -23.70 -1.54
C ALA A 11 9.32 -23.21 -1.14
N LYS A 12 8.26 -23.89 -1.59
CA LYS A 12 6.88 -23.60 -1.16
C LYS A 12 6.65 -23.99 0.29
N LEU A 13 7.18 -25.13 0.74
CA LEU A 13 7.04 -25.55 2.14
C LEU A 13 7.75 -24.60 3.09
N ILE A 14 9.02 -24.26 2.83
CA ILE A 14 9.79 -23.40 3.74
C ILE A 14 9.19 -21.99 3.86
N THR A 15 8.54 -21.49 2.80
CA THR A 15 7.83 -20.20 2.79
C THR A 15 6.40 -20.27 3.32
N ASN A 16 5.89 -21.46 3.62
CA ASN A 16 4.58 -21.67 4.23
C ASN A 16 4.71 -22.46 5.55
N PRO A 17 5.01 -21.78 6.68
CA PRO A 17 5.30 -22.42 7.96
C PRO A 17 4.25 -23.42 8.41
N ARG A 18 2.95 -23.14 8.19
CA ARG A 18 1.86 -24.07 8.49
C ARG A 18 2.08 -25.45 7.88
N TYR A 19 2.39 -25.52 6.58
CA TYR A 19 2.60 -26.77 5.86
C TYR A 19 3.95 -27.40 6.20
N CYS A 20 4.99 -26.60 6.43
CA CYS A 20 6.30 -27.10 6.86
C CYS A 20 6.23 -27.74 8.25
N GLU A 21 5.55 -27.13 9.21
CA GLU A 21 5.48 -27.61 10.59
C GLU A 21 4.52 -28.79 10.77
N ASN A 22 3.45 -28.82 9.97
CA ASN A 22 2.40 -29.83 10.03
C ASN A 22 2.43 -30.78 8.81
N TYR A 23 3.63 -31.01 8.25
CA TYR A 23 3.84 -31.80 7.03
C TYR A 23 3.13 -33.16 7.08
N ASP A 24 3.36 -33.93 8.14
CA ASP A 24 2.82 -35.29 8.27
C ASP A 24 1.28 -35.31 8.21
N SER A 25 0.63 -34.35 8.86
CA SER A 25 -0.84 -34.21 8.88
C SER A 25 -1.42 -33.59 7.60
N LEU A 26 -0.65 -32.78 6.87
CA LEU A 26 -1.10 -32.07 5.67
C LEU A 26 -0.56 -32.70 4.38
N LYS A 27 0.14 -33.83 4.47
CA LYS A 27 0.84 -34.48 3.35
C LYS A 27 -0.05 -34.70 2.14
N ASN A 28 -1.25 -35.25 2.35
CA ASN A 28 -2.18 -35.54 1.25
C ASN A 28 -2.63 -34.25 0.55
N GLU A 29 -2.88 -33.18 1.32
CA GLU A 29 -3.24 -31.86 0.80
C GLU A 29 -2.07 -31.23 0.02
N ILE A 30 -0.83 -31.39 0.50
CA ILE A 30 0.39 -30.92 -0.17
C ILE A 30 0.54 -31.61 -1.53
N ILE A 31 0.44 -32.93 -1.55
CA ILE A 31 0.56 -33.75 -2.76
C ILE A 31 -0.52 -33.38 -3.77
N SER A 32 -1.78 -33.26 -3.34
CA SER A 32 -2.89 -32.93 -4.24
C SER A 32 -2.78 -31.49 -4.77
N THR A 33 -2.50 -30.52 -3.91
CA THR A 33 -2.50 -29.09 -4.26
C THR A 33 -1.33 -28.73 -5.17
N LEU A 34 -0.18 -29.40 -5.00
CA LEU A 34 0.99 -29.22 -5.86
C LEU A 34 1.06 -30.20 -7.02
N ASN A 35 0.07 -31.09 -7.16
CA ASN A 35 -0.01 -32.13 -8.18
C ASN A 35 1.30 -32.95 -8.30
N LEU A 36 1.78 -33.45 -7.17
CA LEU A 36 3.07 -34.17 -7.11
C LEU A 36 2.91 -35.61 -7.62
N SER A 37 3.86 -36.07 -8.43
CA SER A 37 3.96 -37.49 -8.76
C SER A 37 4.40 -38.31 -7.54
N ALA A 38 4.13 -39.62 -7.57
CA ALA A 38 4.54 -40.53 -6.50
C ALA A 38 6.05 -40.46 -6.21
N ASP A 39 6.87 -40.38 -7.26
CA ASP A 39 8.33 -40.27 -7.11
C ASP A 39 8.74 -38.99 -6.37
N VAL A 40 8.13 -37.85 -6.70
CA VAL A 40 8.44 -36.57 -6.04
C VAL A 40 7.93 -36.55 -4.61
N ALA A 41 6.75 -37.13 -4.34
CA ALA A 41 6.23 -37.28 -2.99
C ALA A 41 7.15 -38.15 -2.11
N ASN A 42 7.65 -39.27 -2.64
CA ASN A 42 8.59 -40.15 -1.92
C ASN A 42 9.94 -39.45 -1.64
N MET A 43 10.44 -38.65 -2.59
CA MET A 43 11.64 -37.83 -2.38
C MET A 43 11.41 -36.77 -1.30
N LEU A 44 10.24 -36.13 -1.31
CA LEU A 44 9.85 -35.13 -0.32
C LEU A 44 9.77 -35.72 1.09
N ASP A 45 9.14 -36.88 1.23
CA ASP A 45 9.08 -37.63 2.50
C ASP A 45 10.46 -37.98 3.02
N SER A 46 11.32 -38.50 2.12
CA SER A 46 12.69 -38.89 2.47
C SER A 46 13.49 -37.67 2.95
N PHE A 47 13.38 -36.54 2.24
CA PHE A 47 14.02 -35.30 2.65
C PHE A 47 13.51 -34.82 4.02
N TYR A 48 12.20 -34.79 4.20
CA TYR A 48 11.58 -34.25 5.40
C TYR A 48 11.89 -35.11 6.62
N ASN A 49 11.83 -36.43 6.53
CA ASN A 49 12.16 -37.33 7.63
C ASN A 49 13.61 -37.19 8.10
N VAL A 50 14.55 -36.94 7.19
CA VAL A 50 15.97 -36.74 7.52
C VAL A 50 16.22 -35.34 8.10
N ASN A 51 15.51 -34.32 7.62
CA ASN A 51 15.83 -32.91 7.89
C ASN A 51 14.80 -32.16 8.75
N LYS A 52 13.75 -32.83 9.24
CA LYS A 52 12.55 -32.24 9.87
C LYS A 52 12.87 -31.07 10.80
N GLN A 53 13.69 -31.29 11.82
CA GLN A 53 13.99 -30.28 12.83
C GLN A 53 14.70 -29.05 12.24
N LYS A 54 15.71 -29.25 11.38
CA LYS A 54 16.46 -28.15 10.75
C LYS A 54 15.58 -27.39 9.76
N PHE A 55 14.76 -28.10 8.99
CA PHE A 55 13.87 -27.50 8.00
C PHE A 55 12.76 -26.66 8.65
N GLN A 56 12.14 -27.17 9.71
CA GLN A 56 11.18 -26.42 10.52
C GLN A 56 11.82 -25.19 11.19
N ALA A 57 13.02 -25.32 11.74
CA ALA A 57 13.75 -24.19 12.32
C ALA A 57 14.01 -23.09 11.28
N SER A 58 14.45 -23.45 10.08
CA SER A 58 14.64 -22.49 8.98
C SER A 58 13.33 -21.80 8.57
N ALA A 59 12.21 -22.54 8.53
CA ALA A 59 10.90 -21.95 8.24
C ALA A 59 10.47 -20.94 9.32
N ARG A 60 10.73 -21.21 10.60
CA ARG A 60 10.47 -20.28 11.71
C ARG A 60 11.32 -19.02 11.64
N ILE A 61 12.61 -19.16 11.32
CA ILE A 61 13.52 -18.02 11.12
C ILE A 61 13.01 -17.14 9.98
N LEU A 62 12.66 -17.76 8.84
CA LEU A 62 12.14 -17.04 7.68
C LEU A 62 10.81 -16.34 7.98
N LYS A 63 9.91 -17.00 8.71
CA LYS A 63 8.64 -16.41 9.20
C LYS A 63 8.89 -15.16 10.04
N LYS A 64 9.85 -15.21 10.98
CA LYS A 64 10.20 -14.06 11.81
C LYS A 64 10.80 -12.93 10.98
N SER A 65 11.75 -13.24 10.10
CA SER A 65 12.34 -12.24 9.19
C SER A 65 11.29 -11.53 8.35
N ARG A 66 10.37 -12.29 7.73
CA ARG A 66 9.24 -11.73 6.96
C ARG A 66 8.36 -10.82 7.81
N TRP A 67 8.07 -11.21 9.05
CA TRP A 67 7.29 -10.35 9.95
C TRP A 67 8.00 -9.05 10.28
N ASP A 68 9.32 -9.11 10.55
CA ASP A 68 10.13 -7.92 10.84
C ASP A 68 10.17 -6.97 9.61
N ASP A 69 10.32 -7.52 8.39
CA ASP A 69 10.33 -6.75 7.14
C ASP A 69 8.96 -6.10 6.84
N ILE A 70 7.86 -6.84 7.08
CA ILE A 70 6.49 -6.32 6.90
C ILE A 70 6.22 -5.22 7.92
N LYS A 71 6.57 -5.39 9.20
CA LYS A 71 6.40 -4.33 10.21
C LYS A 71 7.12 -3.04 9.84
N ALA A 72 8.33 -3.14 9.27
CA ALA A 72 9.05 -1.98 8.78
C ALA A 72 8.30 -1.25 7.64
N SER A 73 7.46 -1.97 6.90
CA SER A 73 6.57 -1.42 5.86
C SER A 73 5.22 -0.93 6.41
N LEU A 74 4.95 -1.07 7.71
CA LEU A 74 3.70 -0.72 8.38
C LEU A 74 3.87 0.27 9.55
N PRO A 75 4.58 1.39 9.37
CA PRO A 75 4.90 2.31 10.47
C PRO A 75 3.67 2.90 11.17
N VAL A 76 2.56 3.13 10.46
CA VAL A 76 1.33 3.70 11.06
C VAL A 76 0.63 2.66 11.93
N THR A 77 0.46 1.46 11.40
CA THR A 77 -0.29 0.37 12.00
C THR A 77 0.46 -0.17 13.22
N THR A 78 1.77 -0.36 13.11
CA THR A 78 2.63 -0.79 14.24
C THR A 78 2.72 0.27 15.34
N GLY A 79 2.65 1.56 14.99
CA GLY A 79 2.60 2.64 15.98
C GLY A 79 1.24 2.78 16.67
N TYR A 80 0.16 2.25 16.08
CA TYR A 80 -1.22 2.49 16.55
C TYR A 80 -1.89 1.27 17.19
N LEU A 81 -1.70 0.07 16.62
CA LEU A 81 -2.28 -1.16 17.12
C LEU A 81 -1.39 -1.82 18.16
N ASN A 82 -1.99 -2.61 19.04
CA ASN A 82 -1.24 -3.43 19.98
C ASN A 82 -0.49 -4.54 19.23
N ASP A 83 0.80 -4.70 19.53
CA ASP A 83 1.67 -5.71 18.91
C ASP A 83 1.14 -7.14 19.03
N ASP A 84 0.48 -7.51 20.13
CA ASP A 84 -0.10 -8.85 20.32
C ASP A 84 -1.27 -9.10 19.35
N VAL A 85 -2.07 -8.06 19.09
CA VAL A 85 -3.18 -8.11 18.11
C VAL A 85 -2.61 -8.25 16.71
N LEU A 86 -1.58 -7.46 16.38
CA LEU A 86 -0.89 -7.53 15.09
C LEU A 86 -0.23 -8.88 14.85
N GLN A 87 0.45 -9.43 15.86
CA GLN A 87 1.05 -10.75 15.78
C GLN A 87 -0.03 -11.83 15.60
N SER A 88 -1.15 -11.75 16.32
CA SER A 88 -2.28 -12.68 16.15
C SER A 88 -2.88 -12.63 14.74
N LEU A 89 -3.00 -11.44 14.16
CA LEU A 89 -3.43 -11.25 12.77
C LEU A 89 -2.42 -11.84 11.78
N TRP A 90 -1.12 -11.65 12.01
CA TRP A 90 -0.07 -12.21 11.17
C TRP A 90 -0.08 -13.74 11.16
N GLU A 91 -0.19 -14.35 12.34
CA GLU A 91 -0.33 -15.81 12.46
C GLU A 91 -1.59 -16.31 11.74
N SER A 92 -2.70 -15.58 11.90
CA SER A 92 -3.96 -15.90 11.23
C SER A 92 -3.85 -15.79 9.71
N TYR A 93 -3.19 -14.74 9.21
CA TYR A 93 -2.91 -14.53 7.79
C TYR A 93 -2.09 -15.70 7.21
N LEU A 94 -0.96 -16.04 7.84
CA LEU A 94 -0.12 -17.15 7.39
C LEU A 94 -0.85 -18.49 7.43
N SER A 95 -1.75 -18.69 8.40
CA SER A 95 -2.56 -19.91 8.48
C SER A 95 -3.60 -20.01 7.36
N HIS A 96 -4.05 -18.88 6.80
CA HIS A 96 -5.01 -18.83 5.69
C HIS A 96 -4.38 -19.01 4.31
N LEU A 97 -3.05 -18.85 4.18
CA LEU A 97 -2.36 -19.05 2.91
C LEU A 97 -2.40 -20.53 2.50
N GLN A 98 -2.68 -20.78 1.22
CA GLN A 98 -2.57 -22.11 0.63
C GLN A 98 -1.12 -22.36 0.23
N ILE A 99 -0.69 -23.62 0.19
CA ILE A 99 0.71 -23.96 -0.16
C ILE A 99 1.12 -23.50 -1.56
N ASN A 100 0.16 -23.35 -2.47
CA ASN A 100 0.38 -22.83 -3.82
C ASN A 100 0.24 -21.31 -3.92
N SER A 101 -0.12 -20.61 -2.84
CA SER A 101 -0.19 -19.15 -2.82
C SER A 101 1.16 -18.55 -3.15
N ILE A 102 1.12 -17.44 -3.91
CA ILE A 102 2.33 -16.68 -4.24
C ILE A 102 2.76 -15.95 -2.97
N VAL A 103 3.91 -16.35 -2.42
CA VAL A 103 4.57 -15.59 -1.36
C VAL A 103 5.31 -14.45 -2.01
N SER A 104 4.94 -13.22 -1.67
CA SER A 104 5.63 -12.07 -2.25
C SER A 104 7.07 -11.99 -1.75
N LYS A 105 7.98 -11.60 -2.64
CA LYS A 105 9.40 -11.37 -2.32
C LYS A 105 9.66 -9.96 -1.82
N ASN A 106 8.73 -9.03 -2.06
CA ASN A 106 8.86 -7.63 -1.67
C ASN A 106 7.99 -7.36 -0.43
N PRO A 107 8.61 -6.94 0.70
CA PRO A 107 7.90 -6.63 1.94
C PRO A 107 6.74 -5.64 1.76
N LEU A 108 6.89 -4.64 0.89
CA LEU A 108 5.83 -3.66 0.61
C LEU A 108 4.58 -4.34 0.03
N SER A 109 4.76 -5.17 -1.00
CA SER A 109 3.63 -5.88 -1.60
C SER A 109 3.02 -6.94 -0.68
N GLU A 110 3.83 -7.61 0.14
CA GLU A 110 3.30 -8.54 1.15
C GLU A 110 2.50 -7.79 2.23
N SER A 111 2.95 -6.60 2.62
CA SER A 111 2.22 -5.75 3.57
C SER A 111 0.83 -5.37 3.06
N ILE A 112 0.67 -5.13 1.75
CA ILE A 112 -0.64 -4.83 1.14
C ILE A 112 -1.56 -6.06 1.25
N LEU A 113 -1.06 -7.25 0.91
CA LEU A 113 -1.83 -8.50 1.02
C LEU A 113 -2.22 -8.82 2.47
N PHE A 114 -1.28 -8.60 3.40
CA PHE A 114 -1.53 -8.78 4.82
C PHE A 114 -2.59 -7.79 5.34
N LEU A 115 -2.51 -6.51 4.99
CA LEU A 115 -3.50 -5.51 5.39
C LEU A 115 -4.87 -5.77 4.78
N ASP A 116 -4.94 -6.27 3.53
CA ASP A 116 -6.22 -6.68 2.92
C ASP A 116 -6.90 -7.83 3.67
N TYR A 117 -6.10 -8.77 4.18
CA TYR A 117 -6.58 -9.82 5.07
C TYR A 117 -7.02 -9.24 6.43
N ALA A 118 -6.17 -8.39 7.04
CA ALA A 118 -6.39 -7.86 8.37
C ALA A 118 -7.63 -6.96 8.46
N GLU A 119 -7.91 -6.15 7.43
CA GLU A 119 -9.09 -5.29 7.33
C GLU A 119 -10.41 -6.07 7.48
N LYS A 120 -10.42 -7.34 7.04
CA LYS A 120 -11.58 -8.23 7.11
C LYS A 120 -11.72 -8.96 8.45
N SER A 121 -10.74 -8.82 9.35
CA SER A 121 -10.72 -9.53 10.62
C SER A 121 -11.81 -9.06 11.59
N ASN A 122 -12.35 -9.99 12.37
CA ASN A 122 -13.29 -9.70 13.46
C ASN A 122 -12.58 -9.27 14.76
N LEU A 123 -11.24 -9.34 14.80
CA LEU A 123 -10.44 -8.92 15.96
C LEU A 123 -10.29 -7.40 16.07
N LEU A 124 -10.67 -6.67 15.04
CA LEU A 124 -10.42 -5.24 14.91
C LEU A 124 -11.69 -4.42 15.06
N SER A 125 -11.58 -3.31 15.79
CA SER A 125 -12.65 -2.31 15.85
C SER A 125 -12.83 -1.61 14.48
N SER A 126 -13.94 -0.89 14.31
CA SER A 126 -14.16 -0.08 13.11
C SER A 126 -13.04 0.95 12.89
N LEU A 127 -12.52 1.55 13.96
CA LEU A 127 -11.43 2.51 13.88
C LEU A 127 -10.12 1.83 13.45
N ASP A 128 -9.78 0.68 14.04
CA ASP A 128 -8.58 -0.07 13.68
C ASP A 128 -8.59 -0.47 12.20
N LYS A 129 -9.75 -0.89 11.67
CA LYS A 129 -9.91 -1.21 10.25
C LYS A 129 -9.67 0.01 9.36
N GLN A 130 -10.06 1.20 9.79
CA GLN A 130 -9.84 2.44 9.04
C GLN A 130 -8.36 2.87 9.06
N ILE A 131 -7.64 2.61 10.15
CA ILE A 131 -6.18 2.80 10.24
C ILE A 131 -5.46 1.82 9.30
N ILE A 132 -5.87 0.54 9.30
CA ILE A 132 -5.35 -0.47 8.35
C ILE A 132 -5.61 -0.05 6.91
N LYS A 133 -6.84 0.36 6.59
CA LYS A 133 -7.19 0.87 5.24
C LYS A 133 -6.27 2.03 4.85
N TYR A 134 -6.03 2.98 5.76
CA TYR A 134 -5.20 4.14 5.52
C TYR A 134 -3.76 3.75 5.15
N GLU A 135 -3.14 2.86 5.92
CA GLU A 135 -1.78 2.41 5.60
C GLU A 135 -1.74 1.54 4.35
N LYS A 136 -2.77 0.71 4.13
CA LYS A 136 -2.90 -0.08 2.91
C LYS A 136 -2.90 0.81 1.68
N THR A 137 -3.76 1.83 1.66
CA THR A 137 -3.81 2.80 0.55
C THR A 137 -2.47 3.52 0.38
N ARG A 138 -1.81 3.94 1.47
CA ARG A 138 -0.47 4.56 1.39
C ARG A 138 0.56 3.61 0.75
N ASN A 139 0.55 2.34 1.12
CA ASN A 139 1.48 1.33 0.59
C ASN A 139 1.18 0.98 -0.86
N GLU A 140 -0.10 0.92 -1.26
CA GLU A 140 -0.51 0.77 -2.66
C GLU A 140 -0.02 1.93 -3.52
N VAL A 141 -0.19 3.18 -3.07
CA VAL A 141 0.32 4.37 -3.79
C VAL A 141 1.86 4.33 -3.90
N THR A 142 2.54 3.85 -2.85
CA THR A 142 4.01 3.66 -2.87
C THR A 142 4.42 2.60 -3.88
N TYR A 143 3.70 1.47 -3.90
CA TYR A 143 3.97 0.34 -4.80
C TYR A 143 3.74 0.73 -6.27
N ASP A 144 2.63 1.41 -6.56
CA ASP A 144 2.30 1.92 -7.90
C ASP A 144 3.39 2.89 -8.40
N HIS A 145 3.85 3.81 -7.54
CA HIS A 145 4.96 4.70 -7.89
C HIS A 145 6.26 3.95 -8.23
N HIS A 146 6.60 2.89 -7.51
CA HIS A 146 7.80 2.10 -7.78
C HIS A 146 7.70 1.31 -9.09
N ASN A 147 6.51 0.83 -9.46
CA ASN A 147 6.30 0.12 -10.72
C ASN A 147 6.33 1.06 -11.92
N ASP A 148 5.77 2.27 -11.76
CA ASP A 148 5.69 3.29 -12.82
C ASP A 148 6.83 4.31 -12.75
N PHE A 149 7.99 3.92 -12.20
CA PHE A 149 9.10 4.85 -12.00
C PHE A 149 9.62 5.38 -13.34
N THR A 150 9.12 6.54 -13.70
CA THR A 150 9.51 7.30 -14.88
C THR A 150 10.24 8.53 -14.38
N VAL A 151 11.49 8.70 -14.83
CA VAL A 151 12.26 9.92 -14.54
C VAL A 151 11.63 11.03 -15.36
N TYR A 152 10.68 11.76 -14.77
CA TYR A 152 10.03 12.87 -15.45
C TYR A 152 10.99 14.05 -15.53
N SER A 153 11.44 14.38 -16.75
CA SER A 153 12.03 15.69 -17.04
C SER A 153 10.91 16.72 -17.11
N ILE A 154 10.51 17.23 -15.95
CA ILE A 154 9.48 18.26 -15.89
C ILE A 154 10.13 19.60 -16.24
N ILE A 155 9.66 20.24 -17.32
CA ILE A 155 9.91 21.67 -17.55
C ILE A 155 9.08 22.42 -16.51
N ASN A 156 9.65 22.51 -15.31
CA ASN A 156 9.00 23.16 -14.19
C ASN A 156 9.07 24.68 -14.38
N ARG A 157 7.93 25.33 -14.23
CA ARG A 157 7.89 26.74 -13.85
C ARG A 157 8.63 26.88 -12.52
N ASN A 158 9.31 28.01 -12.29
CA ASN A 158 9.86 28.27 -10.97
C ASN A 158 8.70 28.52 -9.98
N ASP A 159 8.63 27.78 -8.88
CA ASP A 159 7.52 27.87 -7.89
C ASP A 159 7.26 29.31 -7.39
N ASN A 160 8.28 30.15 -7.44
CA ASN A 160 8.23 31.55 -7.02
C ASN A 160 7.61 32.49 -8.05
N GLU A 161 7.52 32.07 -9.32
CA GLU A 161 6.90 32.88 -10.36
C GLU A 161 5.39 33.01 -10.14
N PRO A 162 4.77 34.15 -10.51
CA PRO A 162 3.32 34.28 -10.49
C PRO A 162 2.68 33.40 -11.56
N ILE A 163 1.44 32.96 -11.33
CA ILE A 163 0.60 32.37 -12.38
C ILE A 163 -0.09 33.55 -13.06
N ASP A 164 0.46 34.00 -14.18
CA ASP A 164 0.00 35.13 -14.96
C ASP A 164 -1.18 34.74 -15.86
N ASN A 165 -0.93 34.16 -17.04
CA ASN A 165 -1.97 33.72 -17.96
C ASN A 165 -2.27 32.22 -17.81
N LEU A 166 -3.47 31.88 -17.31
CA LEU A 166 -3.87 30.49 -17.05
C LEU A 166 -3.81 29.58 -18.30
N ASN A 167 -3.97 30.14 -19.50
CA ASN A 167 -3.87 29.39 -20.74
C ASN A 167 -2.48 28.85 -21.06
N ASN A 168 -1.45 29.41 -20.45
CA ASN A 168 -0.07 28.98 -20.69
C ASN A 168 0.35 27.84 -19.75
N TYR A 169 -0.53 27.42 -18.84
CA TYR A 169 -0.17 26.48 -17.78
C TYR A 169 -1.12 25.30 -17.74
N LYS A 170 -0.56 24.13 -17.46
CA LYS A 170 -1.29 22.91 -17.09
C LYS A 170 -0.76 22.36 -15.78
N ILE A 171 -1.51 21.48 -15.15
CA ILE A 171 -1.02 20.79 -13.96
C ILE A 171 -0.53 19.40 -14.30
N TYR A 172 0.40 18.92 -13.48
CA TYR A 172 0.77 17.53 -13.43
C TYR A 172 0.61 17.02 -12.00
N ILE A 173 -0.10 15.91 -11.85
CA ILE A 173 -0.21 15.11 -10.63
C ILE A 173 0.32 13.73 -11.01
N HIS A 174 1.14 13.11 -10.14
CA HIS A 174 1.61 11.75 -10.43
C HIS A 174 0.44 10.78 -10.47
N SER A 175 0.42 9.89 -11.47
CA SER A 175 -0.64 8.90 -11.74
C SER A 175 -1.05 8.01 -10.56
N CYS A 176 -0.17 7.81 -9.57
CA CYS A 176 -0.45 6.97 -8.41
C CYS A 176 -1.31 7.67 -7.35
N PHE A 177 -1.70 8.95 -7.56
CA PHE A 177 -2.54 9.64 -6.59
C PHE A 177 -3.87 8.92 -6.40
N ARG A 178 -4.39 8.93 -5.17
CA ARG A 178 -5.68 8.32 -4.82
C ARG A 178 -6.43 9.21 -3.86
N ILE A 179 -7.76 9.22 -3.97
CA ILE A 179 -8.64 9.95 -3.05
C ILE A 179 -9.60 8.94 -2.43
N GLU A 180 -9.48 8.74 -1.13
CA GLU A 180 -10.25 7.73 -0.39
C GLU A 180 -11.10 8.39 0.69
N SER A 181 -12.28 7.81 0.93
CA SER A 181 -13.14 8.18 2.05
C SER A 181 -12.85 7.32 3.28
N PHE A 182 -12.91 7.97 4.44
CA PHE A 182 -12.74 7.38 5.76
C PHE A 182 -13.87 7.83 6.67
N SER A 183 -14.31 6.95 7.56
CA SER A 183 -15.33 7.29 8.58
C SER A 183 -14.77 8.12 9.73
N TYR A 184 -13.45 8.33 9.76
CA TYR A 184 -12.74 9.08 10.78
C TYR A 184 -11.70 10.00 10.15
N ASN A 185 -11.33 11.06 10.87
CA ASN A 185 -10.22 11.93 10.50
C ASN A 185 -8.88 11.29 10.89
N ILE A 186 -8.48 10.26 10.13
CA ILE A 186 -7.26 9.48 10.38
C ILE A 186 -6.02 10.37 10.56
N PRO A 187 -5.75 11.40 9.72
CA PRO A 187 -4.57 12.26 9.90
C PRO A 187 -4.55 13.02 11.23
N ALA A 188 -5.71 13.37 11.79
CA ALA A 188 -5.80 13.97 13.12
C ALA A 188 -5.56 12.94 14.22
N ILE A 189 -6.14 11.74 14.08
CA ILE A 189 -5.99 10.63 15.02
C ILE A 189 -4.53 10.20 15.12
N LEU A 190 -3.81 10.09 14.00
CA LEU A 190 -2.40 9.71 14.02
C LEU A 190 -1.47 10.75 14.67
N ARG A 191 -1.94 12.00 14.85
CA ARG A 191 -1.21 13.05 15.56
C ARG A 191 -1.54 13.10 17.05
N ASN A 192 -2.74 12.65 17.42
CA ASN A 192 -3.21 12.65 18.80
C ASN A 192 -2.99 11.27 19.42
N THR A 193 -2.20 11.20 20.50
CA THR A 193 -1.88 9.92 21.16
C THR A 193 -3.03 9.34 21.99
N SER A 194 -4.10 10.10 22.22
CA SER A 194 -5.28 9.63 22.93
C SER A 194 -6.27 8.96 21.97
N LYS A 195 -6.67 7.71 22.29
CA LYS A 195 -7.78 7.02 21.62
C LYS A 195 -9.15 7.39 22.21
N ASP A 196 -9.16 8.16 23.28
CA ASP A 196 -10.37 8.55 23.98
C ASP A 196 -11.05 9.70 23.21
N ASP A 197 -12.36 9.56 22.98
CA ASP A 197 -13.22 10.49 22.26
C ASP A 197 -12.91 10.70 20.76
N VAL A 198 -12.65 9.61 20.03
CA VAL A 198 -12.61 9.65 18.56
C VAL A 198 -14.02 9.64 17.97
N GLU A 199 -14.49 10.82 17.58
CA GLU A 199 -15.75 10.98 16.86
C GLU A 199 -15.63 10.57 15.38
N THR A 200 -16.73 10.07 14.83
CA THR A 200 -16.85 9.80 13.39
C THR A 200 -16.86 11.13 12.62
N ASP A 201 -15.95 11.27 11.65
CA ASP A 201 -15.81 12.43 10.78
C ASP A 201 -15.54 11.90 9.37
N ASN A 202 -16.58 11.86 8.54
CA ASN A 202 -16.49 11.41 7.16
C ASN A 202 -15.51 12.28 6.38
N THR A 203 -14.29 11.77 6.22
CA THR A 203 -13.14 12.53 5.75
C THR A 203 -12.70 11.99 4.39
N LEU A 204 -12.43 12.89 3.44
CA LEU A 204 -11.72 12.58 2.21
C LEU A 204 -10.24 12.85 2.40
N ILE A 205 -9.41 11.87 2.04
CA ILE A 205 -7.95 11.97 2.13
C ILE A 205 -7.36 11.75 0.74
N LEU A 206 -6.55 12.71 0.30
CA LEU A 206 -5.70 12.58 -0.87
C LEU A 206 -4.37 11.95 -0.46
N PHE A 207 -4.01 10.85 -1.13
CA PHE A 207 -2.71 10.20 -1.10
C PHE A 207 -1.98 10.53 -2.39
N PHE A 208 -0.72 10.94 -2.33
CA PHE A 208 0.03 11.37 -3.50
C PHE A 208 1.52 11.14 -3.34
N LYS A 209 2.23 10.84 -4.44
CA LYS A 209 3.70 10.96 -4.46
C LYS A 209 4.05 12.43 -4.27
N ASN A 210 4.80 12.75 -3.23
CA ASN A 210 5.26 14.12 -3.03
C ASN A 210 6.29 14.46 -4.11
N LEU A 211 6.04 15.52 -4.89
CA LEU A 211 6.93 15.94 -5.98
C LEU A 211 8.11 16.82 -5.50
N LYS A 212 8.11 17.23 -4.22
CA LYS A 212 9.15 18.07 -3.60
C LYS A 212 9.98 17.32 -2.55
N LYS A 213 9.46 16.20 -2.03
CA LYS A 213 10.08 15.38 -0.98
C LYS A 213 10.00 13.90 -1.34
N GLU A 214 10.88 13.09 -0.75
CA GLU A 214 10.75 11.65 -0.87
C GLU A 214 9.52 11.11 -0.14
N GLY A 215 8.93 10.05 -0.70
CA GLY A 215 7.78 9.35 -0.12
C GLY A 215 6.39 9.88 -0.48
N ILE A 216 5.39 9.29 0.18
CA ILE A 216 3.96 9.54 -0.05
C ILE A 216 3.44 10.59 0.96
N GLY A 217 2.81 11.63 0.43
CA GLY A 217 2.08 12.62 1.20
C GLY A 217 0.60 12.26 1.34
N THR A 218 -0.01 12.75 2.43
CA THR A 218 -1.44 12.57 2.72
C THR A 218 -2.03 13.87 3.24
N ILE A 219 -3.15 14.31 2.68
CA ILE A 219 -3.85 15.51 3.15
C ILE A 219 -5.37 15.30 3.18
N LYS A 220 -6.03 15.84 4.22
CA LYS A 220 -7.49 15.96 4.26
C LYS A 220 -7.93 16.99 3.22
N ILE A 221 -8.94 16.66 2.42
CA ILE A 221 -9.52 17.55 1.41
C ILE A 221 -11.05 17.59 1.54
N SER A 222 -11.67 18.65 1.02
CA SER A 222 -13.13 18.73 0.87
C SER A 222 -13.59 18.09 -0.44
N ALA A 223 -14.90 17.89 -0.59
CA ALA A 223 -15.50 17.42 -1.85
C ALA A 223 -15.23 18.41 -3.00
N ASP A 224 -15.36 19.72 -2.76
CA ASP A 224 -15.05 20.73 -3.78
C ASP A 224 -13.58 20.68 -4.24
N VAL A 225 -12.65 20.44 -3.31
CA VAL A 225 -11.23 20.28 -3.64
C VAL A 225 -10.97 19.00 -4.43
N LYS A 226 -11.64 17.89 -4.09
CA LYS A 226 -11.57 16.64 -4.87
C LYS A 226 -12.00 16.90 -6.31
N ASP A 227 -13.16 17.50 -6.51
CA ASP A 227 -13.72 17.77 -7.84
C ASP A 227 -12.81 18.71 -8.63
N LEU A 228 -12.25 19.73 -7.96
CA LEU A 228 -11.28 20.64 -8.54
C LEU A 228 -10.02 19.90 -9.00
N LEU A 229 -9.38 19.10 -8.15
CA LEU A 229 -8.17 18.35 -8.52
C LEU A 229 -8.40 17.39 -9.70
N LEU A 230 -9.50 16.62 -9.66
CA LEU A 230 -9.83 15.68 -10.73
C LEU A 230 -10.10 16.40 -12.04
N LYS A 231 -10.87 17.48 -12.02
CA LYS A 231 -11.19 18.24 -13.23
C LYS A 231 -9.96 18.94 -13.80
N SER A 232 -9.12 19.51 -12.95
CA SER A 232 -7.87 20.14 -13.39
C SER A 232 -6.88 19.14 -13.97
N PHE A 233 -6.86 17.90 -13.45
CA PHE A 233 -6.00 16.83 -13.96
C PHE A 233 -6.39 16.41 -15.39
N GLU A 234 -7.68 16.46 -15.72
CA GLU A 234 -8.22 16.17 -17.05
C GLU A 234 -8.13 17.36 -18.02
N SER A 235 -7.90 18.57 -17.52
CA SER A 235 -7.92 19.80 -18.33
C SER A 235 -6.60 20.01 -19.06
N ASN A 236 -6.66 20.55 -20.28
CA ASN A 236 -5.46 20.87 -21.06
C ASN A 236 -4.78 22.16 -20.59
N SER A 237 -5.52 23.03 -19.89
CA SER A 237 -4.99 24.25 -19.29
C SER A 237 -5.66 24.57 -17.94
N LEU A 238 -5.03 25.44 -17.15
CA LEU A 238 -5.63 25.98 -15.94
C LEU A 238 -6.83 26.88 -16.22
N GLU A 239 -6.92 27.49 -17.42
CA GLU A 239 -8.08 28.32 -17.79
C GLU A 239 -9.33 27.46 -18.01
N GLU A 240 -9.17 26.34 -18.73
CA GLU A 240 -10.23 25.37 -18.92
C GLU A 240 -10.76 24.90 -17.57
N SER A 241 -9.86 24.52 -16.66
CA SER A 241 -10.23 24.15 -15.30
C SER A 241 -10.94 25.27 -14.55
N TYR A 242 -10.40 26.50 -14.56
CA TYR A 242 -11.01 27.64 -13.86
C TYR A 242 -12.41 27.95 -14.36
N THR A 243 -12.68 27.79 -15.65
CA THR A 243 -14.01 28.01 -16.24
C THR A 243 -15.09 27.15 -15.58
N TYR A 244 -14.76 25.92 -15.16
CA TYR A 244 -15.69 25.06 -14.41
C TYR A 244 -15.95 25.55 -12.98
N PHE A 245 -15.01 26.26 -12.37
CA PHE A 245 -15.07 26.68 -10.96
C PHE A 245 -15.25 28.19 -10.75
N GLN A 246 -15.35 28.99 -11.81
CA GLN A 246 -15.46 30.46 -11.74
C GLN A 246 -16.67 30.96 -10.95
N ASN A 247 -17.72 30.15 -10.82
CA ASN A 247 -18.90 30.46 -10.02
C ASN A 247 -18.72 30.14 -8.52
N LYS A 248 -17.65 29.39 -8.17
CA LYS A 248 -17.33 28.97 -6.80
C LYS A 248 -16.10 29.67 -6.22
N LEU A 249 -15.15 30.03 -7.06
CA LEU A 249 -13.87 30.63 -6.67
C LEU A 249 -13.56 31.84 -7.54
N SER A 250 -13.06 32.90 -6.91
CA SER A 250 -12.42 33.97 -7.65
C SER A 250 -11.12 33.49 -8.29
N LEU A 251 -10.68 34.18 -9.35
CA LEU A 251 -9.41 33.88 -10.03
C LEU A 251 -8.22 33.87 -9.06
N GLN A 252 -8.20 34.77 -8.07
CA GLN A 252 -7.13 34.86 -7.09
C GLN A 252 -7.13 33.67 -6.13
N GLU A 253 -8.29 33.26 -5.63
CA GLU A 253 -8.42 32.08 -4.76
C GLU A 253 -8.01 30.80 -5.48
N PHE A 254 -8.42 30.64 -6.74
CA PHE A 254 -8.02 29.52 -7.58
C PHE A 254 -6.49 29.46 -7.72
N LYS A 255 -5.85 30.56 -8.15
CA LYS A 255 -4.38 30.64 -8.28
C LYS A 255 -3.65 30.34 -6.96
N GLN A 256 -4.15 30.89 -5.85
CA GLN A 256 -3.56 30.65 -4.52
C GLN A 256 -3.67 29.19 -4.09
N LEU A 257 -4.81 28.54 -4.35
CA LEU A 257 -5.02 27.13 -4.04
C LEU A 257 -4.04 26.23 -4.81
N PHE A 258 -3.88 26.45 -6.11
CA PHE A 258 -2.92 25.70 -6.93
C PHE A 258 -1.48 25.92 -6.49
N LYS A 259 -1.12 27.17 -6.16
CA LYS A 259 0.21 27.48 -5.61
C LYS A 259 0.46 26.77 -4.29
N LYS A 260 -0.56 26.66 -3.42
CA LYS A 260 -0.44 25.87 -2.17
C LYS A 260 -0.22 24.39 -2.45
N PHE A 261 -0.95 23.79 -3.40
CA PHE A 261 -0.74 22.40 -3.80
C PHE A 261 0.65 22.14 -4.37
N GLU A 262 1.16 23.06 -5.19
CA GLU A 262 2.53 23.01 -5.70
C GLU A 262 3.57 23.08 -4.59
N GLN A 263 3.40 24.01 -3.64
CA GLN A 263 4.31 24.20 -2.50
C GLN A 263 4.41 22.97 -1.59
N ILE A 264 3.29 22.26 -1.37
CA ILE A 264 3.29 21.04 -0.57
C ILE A 264 3.64 19.78 -1.38
N GLY A 265 3.86 19.92 -2.69
CA GLY A 265 4.29 18.84 -3.58
C GLY A 265 3.19 17.90 -4.03
N VAL A 266 1.91 18.32 -4.01
CA VAL A 266 0.79 17.54 -4.58
C VAL A 266 0.86 17.53 -6.10
N LEU A 267 1.20 18.66 -6.70
CA LEU A 267 1.22 18.87 -8.14
C LEU A 267 2.42 19.72 -8.55
N SER A 268 2.70 19.74 -9.85
CA SER A 268 3.59 20.71 -10.51
C SER A 268 2.78 21.52 -11.51
N ILE A 269 3.02 22.82 -11.58
CA ILE A 269 2.45 23.70 -12.61
C ILE A 269 3.47 23.80 -13.75
N GLN A 270 3.07 23.31 -14.92
CA GLN A 270 3.92 23.20 -16.10
C GLN A 270 3.52 24.26 -17.13
N GLN A 271 4.51 24.87 -17.78
CA GLN A 271 4.24 25.66 -18.97
C GLN A 271 3.84 24.74 -20.14
N ILE A 272 2.85 25.17 -20.90
CA ILE A 272 2.44 24.51 -22.13
C ILE A 272 3.38 25.02 -23.23
N GLU A 273 4.22 24.13 -23.77
CA GLU A 273 4.99 24.43 -24.96
C GLU A 273 4.04 24.75 -26.12
N LYS A 274 4.27 25.88 -26.79
CA LYS A 274 3.53 26.31 -27.98
C LYS A 274 4.15 25.74 -29.24
#